data_AF-W7DM79-F1
#
_entry.id   AF-W7DM79-F1
#
_cell.length_a   1.000
_cell.length_b   1.000
_cell.length_c   1.000
_cell.angle_alpha   90.00
_cell.angle_beta   90.00
_cell.angle_gamma   90.00
#
_symmetry.space_group_name_H-M   'P 1'
#
loop_
_entity.id
_entity.type
_entity.pdbx_description
1 polymer ?
#
loop_
_entity_poly.entity_id
_entity_poly.type
_entity_poly.pdbx_seq_one_letter_code
_entity_poly.pdbx_strand_id
1 'polypeptide(L)'
;MEIKTETSGSASTYTVSNADKLALTFVVSGGESWIQVTNASGSSLFGGLIADGETKTIDLAGSKSAKVTIGNATPVTFKINDQVADLAKDAITQKLTINLTDSTSTDTGTSSSSAQ
;
A
#
# COMPACT_ATOMS: atom_id res chain seq x y z
N MET A 1 10.56 2.44 -11.15
CA MET A 1 9.53 2.47 -10.10
C MET A 1 10.00 3.36 -8.97
N GLU A 2 9.13 4.25 -8.51
CA GLU A 2 9.34 5.11 -7.35
C GLU A 2 8.17 4.88 -6.37
N ILE A 3 8.46 4.85 -5.07
CA ILE A 3 7.45 4.74 -4.00
C ILE A 3 7.60 5.95 -3.07
N LYS A 4 6.57 6.78 -2.99
CA LYS A 4 6.45 7.83 -1.97
C LYS A 4 5.53 7.35 -0.87
N THR A 5 5.93 7.55 0.39
CA THR A 5 5.15 7.15 1.55
C THR A 5 4.81 8.37 2.40
N GLU A 6 3.53 8.52 2.71
CA GLU A 6 3.02 9.52 3.65
C GLU A 6 2.30 8.79 4.79
N THR A 7 2.84 8.91 6.00
CA THR A 7 2.25 8.29 7.19
C THR A 7 1.62 9.34 8.07
N SER A 8 0.36 9.13 8.44
CA SER A 8 -0.39 9.97 9.37
C SER A 8 -1.03 9.09 10.44
N GLY A 9 -0.38 9.02 11.61
CA GLY A 9 -0.78 8.15 12.71
C GLY A 9 -0.75 6.67 12.30
N SER A 10 -1.91 6.00 12.36
CA SER A 10 -2.06 4.58 12.01
C SER A 10 -2.38 4.32 10.52
N ALA A 11 -2.39 5.37 9.69
CA ALA A 11 -2.67 5.27 8.28
C ALA A 11 -1.44 5.67 7.45
N SER A 12 -1.12 4.88 6.42
CA SER A 12 -0.04 5.17 5.49
C SER A 12 -0.55 5.15 4.06
N THR A 13 -0.16 6.15 3.27
CA THR A 13 -0.45 6.23 1.85
C THR A 13 0.83 6.03 1.07
N TYR A 14 0.82 5.06 0.15
CA TYR A 14 1.92 4.76 -0.76
C TYR A 14 1.51 5.16 -2.17
N THR A 15 2.29 6.05 -2.76
CA THR A 15 2.12 6.48 -4.15
C THR A 15 3.23 5.84 -4.96
N VAL A 16 2.84 4.94 -5.86
CA VAL A 16 3.74 4.18 -6.73
C VAL A 16 3.69 4.79 -8.13
N SER A 17 4.84 5.22 -8.63
CA SER A 17 4.96 5.79 -9.98
C SER A 17 5.91 4.96 -10.84
N ASN A 18 5.76 5.04 -12.15
CA ASN A 18 6.56 4.27 -13.12
C ASN A 18 6.50 2.75 -12.86
N ALA A 19 5.29 2.20 -12.75
CA ALA A 19 5.04 0.76 -12.66
C ALA A 19 3.79 0.39 -13.48
N ASP A 20 3.83 -0.73 -14.20
CA ASP A 20 2.71 -1.19 -15.04
C ASP A 20 1.64 -1.94 -14.23
N LYS A 21 2.02 -2.48 -13.06
CA LYS A 21 1.17 -3.29 -12.20
C LYS A 21 1.49 -3.06 -10.73
N LEU A 22 0.58 -3.48 -9.86
CA LEU A 22 0.78 -3.51 -8.42
C LEU A 22 0.69 -4.94 -7.91
N ALA A 23 1.81 -5.44 -7.38
CA ALA A 23 1.88 -6.67 -6.60
C ALA A 23 2.20 -6.33 -5.15
N LEU A 24 1.35 -6.79 -4.23
CA LEU A 24 1.53 -6.58 -2.79
C LEU A 24 2.04 -7.88 -2.17
N THR A 25 3.16 -7.82 -1.47
CA THR A 25 3.73 -8.98 -0.78
C THR A 25 3.85 -8.72 0.71
N PHE A 26 3.38 -9.67 1.50
CA PHE A 26 3.40 -9.65 2.96
C PHE A 26 4.23 -10.83 3.44
N VAL A 27 5.29 -10.55 4.18
CA VAL A 27 6.12 -11.57 4.82
C VAL A 27 5.91 -11.43 6.32
N VAL A 28 5.49 -12.50 6.99
CA VAL A 28 5.28 -12.50 8.44
C VAL A 28 6.42 -13.27 9.10
N SER A 29 7.06 -12.67 10.11
CA SER A 29 8.12 -13.32 10.88
C SER A 29 8.12 -12.84 12.34
N GLY A 30 8.23 -13.78 13.28
CA GLY A 30 8.13 -13.54 14.72
C GLY A 30 6.70 -13.42 15.25
N GLY A 31 5.69 -13.97 14.56
CA GLY A 31 4.30 -13.94 15.03
C GLY A 31 3.27 -14.21 13.94
N GLU A 32 2.02 -13.80 14.18
CA GLU A 32 0.90 -13.95 13.25
C GLU A 32 0.29 -12.58 12.93
N SER A 33 -0.28 -12.44 11.73
CA SER A 33 -0.93 -11.20 11.33
C SER A 33 -2.19 -11.42 10.51
N TRP A 34 -3.28 -10.75 10.90
CA TRP A 34 -4.48 -10.67 10.07
C TRP A 34 -4.30 -9.60 9.00
N ILE A 35 -4.43 -9.97 7.73
CA ILE A 35 -4.30 -9.05 6.60
C ILE A 35 -5.56 -9.12 5.75
N GLN A 36 -6.11 -7.94 5.45
CA GLN A 36 -7.22 -7.77 4.51
C GLN A 36 -6.79 -6.83 3.39
N VAL A 37 -7.03 -7.21 2.15
CA VAL A 37 -6.75 -6.42 0.95
C VAL A 37 -8.05 -6.22 0.18
N THR A 38 -8.40 -4.96 -0.07
CA THR A 38 -9.55 -4.57 -0.90
C THR A 38 -9.10 -3.72 -2.07
N ASN A 39 -9.84 -3.78 -3.17
CA ASN A 39 -9.61 -2.92 -4.33
C ASN A 39 -10.23 -1.52 -4.13
N ALA A 40 -10.04 -0.64 -5.12
CA ALA A 40 -10.64 0.70 -5.17
C ALA A 40 -12.16 0.70 -4.96
N SER A 41 -12.84 -0.30 -5.50
CA SER A 41 -14.29 -0.48 -5.44
C SER A 41 -14.79 -1.02 -4.08
N GLY A 42 -13.88 -1.36 -3.16
CA GLY A 42 -14.20 -1.95 -1.86
C GLY A 42 -14.43 -3.47 -1.89
N SER A 43 -14.22 -4.14 -3.03
CA SER A 43 -14.26 -5.60 -3.10
C SER A 43 -13.04 -6.20 -2.41
N SER A 44 -13.26 -7.20 -1.55
CA SER A 44 -12.19 -7.94 -0.88
C SER A 44 -11.49 -8.86 -1.87
N LEU A 45 -10.19 -8.63 -2.07
CA LEU A 45 -9.30 -9.48 -2.86
C LEU A 45 -8.70 -10.58 -1.98
N PHE A 46 -8.46 -10.27 -0.71
CA PHE A 46 -7.93 -11.20 0.28
C PHE A 46 -8.36 -10.79 1.68
N GLY A 47 -8.58 -11.76 2.57
CA GLY A 47 -8.83 -11.53 3.99
C GLY A 47 -8.55 -12.80 4.76
N GLY A 48 -7.48 -12.80 5.55
CA GLY A 48 -7.05 -13.99 6.26
C GLY A 48 -5.93 -13.74 7.25
N LEU A 49 -5.72 -14.72 8.12
CA LEU A 49 -4.55 -14.78 8.98
C LEU A 49 -3.37 -15.33 8.17
N ILE A 50 -2.21 -14.70 8.30
CA ILE A 50 -0.94 -15.17 7.75
C ILE A 50 -0.08 -15.56 8.95
N ALA A 51 0.38 -16.82 8.95
CA ALA A 51 1.15 -17.40 10.03
C ALA A 51 2.63 -17.02 9.96
N ASP A 52 3.37 -17.29 11.04
CA ASP A 52 4.80 -17.08 11.12
C ASP A 52 5.56 -17.83 10.02
N GLY A 53 6.51 -17.14 9.38
CA GLY A 53 7.30 -17.67 8.27
C GLY A 53 6.55 -17.76 6.94
N GLU A 54 5.26 -17.40 6.89
CA GLU A 54 4.47 -17.42 5.67
C GLU A 54 4.66 -16.11 4.87
N THR A 55 4.64 -16.26 3.55
CA THR A 55 4.64 -15.15 2.60
C THR A 55 3.38 -15.19 1.75
N LYS A 56 2.68 -14.06 1.68
CA LYS A 56 1.50 -13.90 0.84
C LYS A 56 1.71 -12.82 -0.20
N THR A 57 1.61 -13.18 -1.47
CA THR A 57 1.62 -12.24 -2.59
C THR A 57 0.23 -12.14 -3.20
N ILE A 58 -0.22 -10.91 -3.44
CA ILE A 58 -1.52 -10.58 -4.00
C ILE A 58 -1.28 -9.66 -5.21
N ASP A 59 -1.67 -10.13 -6.38
CA ASP A 59 -1.68 -9.32 -7.61
C ASP A 59 -3.02 -8.58 -7.70
N LEU A 60 -2.95 -7.28 -7.96
CA LEU A 60 -4.13 -6.41 -8.09
C LEU A 60 -4.82 -6.51 -9.47
N ALA A 61 -4.31 -7.34 -10.37
CA ALA A 61 -4.89 -7.70 -11.66
C ALA A 61 -5.31 -6.48 -12.51
N GLY A 62 -4.56 -5.37 -12.41
CA GLY A 62 -4.82 -4.11 -13.12
C GLY A 62 -5.54 -3.03 -12.30
N SER A 63 -5.85 -3.26 -11.02
CA SER A 63 -6.38 -2.22 -10.14
C SER A 63 -5.32 -1.16 -9.86
N LYS A 64 -5.64 0.11 -10.12
CA LYS A 64 -4.75 1.25 -9.85
C LYS A 64 -4.68 1.64 -8.39
N SER A 65 -5.58 1.14 -7.54
CA SER A 65 -5.50 1.41 -6.11
C SER A 65 -5.97 0.24 -5.28
N ALA A 66 -5.39 0.11 -4.10
CA ALA A 66 -5.70 -0.93 -3.14
C ALA A 66 -5.72 -0.36 -1.72
N LYS A 67 -6.55 -0.93 -0.86
CA LYS A 67 -6.52 -0.66 0.58
C LYS A 67 -6.14 -1.95 1.29
N VAL A 68 -5.19 -1.84 2.20
CA VAL A 68 -4.73 -2.95 3.02
C VAL A 68 -5.01 -2.61 4.47
N THR A 69 -5.54 -3.54 5.22
CA THR A 69 -5.65 -3.44 6.67
C THR A 69 -4.83 -4.56 7.28
N ILE A 70 -3.87 -4.19 8.12
CA ILE A 70 -3.00 -5.10 8.86
C ILE A 70 -3.41 -5.00 10.32
N GLY A 71 -3.85 -6.12 10.90
CA GLY A 71 -4.25 -6.20 12.31
C GLY A 71 -3.05 -6.18 13.26
N ASN A 72 -1.94 -6.83 12.88
CA ASN A 72 -0.69 -6.84 13.63
C ASN A 72 0.49 -6.58 12.71
N ALA A 73 0.93 -5.32 12.61
CA ALA A 73 2.00 -4.92 11.71
C ALA A 73 3.42 -5.17 12.26
N THR A 74 3.56 -5.45 13.56
CA THR A 74 4.87 -5.65 14.20
C THR A 74 5.71 -6.76 13.56
N PRO A 75 5.17 -7.97 13.27
CA PRO A 75 5.92 -9.03 12.59
C PRO A 75 5.85 -8.96 11.06
N VAL A 76 5.24 -7.92 10.47
CA VAL A 76 4.95 -7.88 9.03
C VAL A 76 5.97 -7.03 8.28
N THR A 77 6.64 -7.63 7.31
CA THR A 77 7.37 -6.88 6.28
C THR A 77 6.50 -6.73 5.05
N PHE A 78 6.16 -5.49 4.72
CA PHE A 78 5.35 -5.16 3.54
C PHE A 78 6.24 -4.78 2.36
N LYS A 79 5.92 -5.32 1.18
CA LYS A 79 6.60 -5.02 -0.08
C LYS A 79 5.60 -4.68 -1.18
N ILE A 80 5.95 -3.72 -2.02
CA ILE A 80 5.21 -3.33 -3.21
C ILE A 80 6.12 -3.59 -4.41
N ASN A 81 5.69 -4.44 -5.36
CA ASN A 81 6.46 -4.85 -6.54
C ASN A 81 7.95 -5.15 -6.20
N ASP A 82 8.16 -6.03 -5.23
CA ASP A 82 9.47 -6.47 -4.74
C ASP A 82 10.30 -5.44 -3.93
N GLN A 83 9.86 -4.19 -3.80
CA GLN A 83 10.50 -3.18 -2.95
C GLN A 83 9.87 -3.14 -1.56
N VAL A 84 10.71 -3.13 -0.51
CA VAL A 84 10.27 -2.98 0.88
C VAL A 84 9.69 -1.58 1.09
N ALA A 85 8.50 -1.53 1.69
CA ALA A 85 7.79 -0.29 2.00
C ALA A 85 7.74 -0.10 3.52
N ASP A 86 8.06 1.11 3.99
CA ASP A 86 8.07 1.42 5.42
C ASP A 86 6.66 1.45 6.00
N LEU A 87 6.45 0.69 7.07
CA LEU A 87 5.24 0.73 7.89
C LEU A 87 5.39 1.73 9.04
N ALA A 88 4.28 2.27 9.52
CA ALA A 88 4.27 3.13 10.69
C ALA A 88 4.78 2.35 11.91
N LYS A 89 5.70 2.89 12.72
CA LYS A 89 6.27 2.11 13.84
C LYS A 89 5.43 2.19 15.12
N ASP A 90 4.55 3.19 15.21
CA ASP A 90 3.79 3.50 16.43
C ASP A 90 2.42 2.81 16.52
N ALA A 91 2.00 2.07 15.48
CA ALA A 91 0.67 1.46 15.42
C ALA A 91 0.74 -0.05 15.10
N ILE A 92 0.12 -0.86 15.98
CA ILE A 92 -0.05 -2.30 15.76
C ILE A 92 -1.01 -2.55 14.60
N THR A 93 -2.19 -1.91 14.63
CA THR A 93 -3.14 -1.95 13.52
C THR A 93 -2.81 -0.84 12.53
N GLN A 94 -2.63 -1.18 11.26
CA GLN A 94 -2.31 -0.22 10.21
C GLN A 94 -3.26 -0.31 9.04
N LYS A 95 -3.62 0.86 8.51
CA LYS A 95 -4.42 1.00 7.30
C LYS A 95 -3.54 1.59 6.21
N LEU A 96 -3.23 0.79 5.20
CA LEU A 96 -2.41 1.21 4.08
C LEU A 96 -3.30 1.51 2.88
N THR A 97 -3.01 2.59 2.17
CA THR A 97 -3.63 2.90 0.89
C THR A 97 -2.52 2.95 -0.16
N ILE A 98 -2.62 2.14 -1.20
CA ILE A 98 -1.65 2.09 -2.28
C ILE A 98 -2.32 2.66 -3.51
N ASN A 99 -1.69 3.65 -4.13
CA ASN A 99 -2.15 4.27 -5.37
C ASN A 99 -1.05 4.15 -6.43
N LEU A 100 -1.41 3.58 -7.57
CA LEU A 100 -0.61 3.60 -8.77
C LEU A 100 -0.91 4.89 -9.53
N THR A 101 0.11 5.73 -9.71
CA THR A 101 0.04 6.84 -10.63
C THR A 101 0.73 6.44 -11.92
N ASP A 102 -0.03 6.41 -13.02
CA ASP A 102 0.58 6.47 -14.34
C ASP A 102 1.35 7.79 -14.40
N SER A 103 2.58 7.78 -14.92
CA SER A 103 3.43 8.98 -15.06
C SER A 103 2.85 10.05 -16.03
N THR A 104 1.55 10.03 -16.30
CA THR A 104 0.82 11.01 -17.11
C THR A 104 -0.16 11.86 -16.32
N SER A 105 0.13 12.14 -15.04
CA SER A 105 -0.35 13.39 -14.43
C SER A 105 0.82 14.36 -14.35
N THR A 106 1.10 14.96 -15.50
CA THR A 106 1.69 16.30 -15.58
C THR A 106 0.86 17.17 -14.66
N ASP A 107 1.45 17.56 -13.54
CA ASP A 107 0.89 18.54 -12.62
C ASP A 107 0.71 19.84 -13.40
N THR A 108 -0.49 20.02 -13.97
CA THR A 108 -0.89 21.26 -14.62
C THR A 108 -1.45 22.15 -13.53
N GLY A 109 -0.61 22.47 -12.55
CA GLY A 109 -0.82 23.57 -11.62
C GLY A 109 -0.67 24.89 -12.36
N THR A 110 -1.59 25.19 -13.28
CA THR A 110 -1.84 26.55 -13.76
C THR A 110 -2.21 27.37 -12.53
N SER A 111 -1.21 28.00 -11.94
CA SER A 111 -1.41 29.09 -11.00
C SER A 111 -2.01 30.24 -11.80
N SER A 112 -3.34 30.28 -11.84
CA SER A 112 -4.08 31.39 -12.43
C SER A 112 -3.71 32.66 -11.69
N SER A 113 -2.85 33.46 -12.33
CA SER A 113 -2.53 34.83 -11.98
C SER A 113 -3.81 35.66 -12.01
N SER A 114 -4.36 35.99 -10.84
CA SER A 114 -5.31 37.11 -10.71
C SER A 114 -4.50 38.38 -10.46
N ALA A 115 -4.33 39.16 -11.53
CA ALA A 115 -3.76 40.50 -11.49
C ALA A 115 -4.68 41.46 -10.70
N GLN A 116 -4.02 42.39 -10.01
CA GLN A 116 -4.58 43.54 -9.31
C GLN A 116 -5.09 44.61 -10.28
#